data_AF-A0A7C3A894-F1
#
_entry.id   AF-A0A7C3A894-F1
#
_cell.length_a   1.000
_cell.length_b   1.000
_cell.length_c   1.000
_cell.angle_alpha   90.00
_cell.angle_beta   90.00
_cell.angle_gamma   90.00
#
_symmetry.space_group_name_H-M   'P 1'
#
loop_
_entity.id
_entity.type
_entity.pdbx_description
1 polymer ?
#
loop_
_entity_poly.entity_id
_entity_poly.type
_entity_poly.pdbx_seq_one_letter_code
_entity_poly.pdbx_strand_id
1 'polypeptide(L)'
;MGLIGRMMAILRAKISSLLDRAEDPHETLEYSYERQLELLQKVKRGIVDAVTSRRRLELQAGRLQENIAKLETQARQAMAAGREDLARLALERKALAAAQLNDLNAQIAQLQQEQEKLTAAEARLSMKVEAFRTRKELIKAQYSAAEAQVRIGEAVSGLSEEMADVGLAIERA
;
A
#
# COMPACT_ATOMS: atom_id res chain seq x y z
N MET A 1 18.01 -14.29 7.53
CA MET A 1 17.00 -13.43 8.20
C MET A 1 17.10 -12.02 7.64
N GLY A 2 16.35 -11.71 6.58
CA GLY A 2 16.50 -10.48 5.80
C GLY A 2 15.97 -9.22 6.49
N LEU A 3 16.46 -8.06 6.04
CA LEU A 3 16.09 -6.72 6.53
C LEU A 3 14.58 -6.47 6.53
N ILE A 4 13.84 -7.04 5.57
CA ILE A 4 12.38 -6.97 5.47
C ILE A 4 11.70 -7.66 6.67
N GLY A 5 12.24 -8.78 7.12
CA GLY A 5 11.73 -9.50 8.30
C GLY A 5 11.94 -8.70 9.59
N ARG A 6 13.07 -7.99 9.69
CA ARG A 6 13.35 -7.08 10.82
C ARG A 6 12.43 -5.87 10.80
N MET A 7 12.14 -5.31 9.62
CA MET A 7 11.23 -4.17 9.49
C MET A 7 9.78 -4.55 9.83
N MET A 8 9.31 -5.73 9.41
CA MET A 8 8.00 -6.26 9.79
C MET A 8 7.91 -6.60 11.30
N ALA A 9 8.98 -7.13 11.89
CA ALA A 9 9.04 -7.43 13.32
C ALA A 9 9.00 -6.15 14.18
N ILE A 10 9.72 -5.10 13.78
CA ILE A 10 9.70 -3.80 14.47
C ILE A 10 8.34 -3.12 14.34
N LEU A 11 7.67 -3.26 13.19
CA LEU A 11 6.30 -2.76 13.00
C LEU A 11 5.31 -3.47 13.93
N ARG A 12 5.41 -4.79 14.05
CA ARG A 12 4.50 -5.62 14.86
C ARG A 12 4.68 -5.38 16.36
N ALA A 13 5.93 -5.23 16.81
CA ALA A 13 6.26 -4.96 18.21
C ALA A 13 5.80 -3.57 18.67
N LYS A 14 5.83 -2.57 17.78
CA LYS A 14 5.28 -1.23 18.08
C LYS A 14 3.74 -1.20 18.09
N ILE A 15 3.09 -2.07 17.32
CA ILE A 15 1.63 -2.21 17.33
C ILE A 15 1.16 -2.89 18.63
N SER A 16 1.89 -3.90 19.12
CA SER A 16 1.53 -4.56 20.39
C SER A 16 1.72 -3.65 21.60
N SER A 17 2.81 -2.86 21.66
CA SER A 17 3.05 -1.97 22.79
C SER A 17 2.10 -0.76 22.86
N LEU A 18 1.40 -0.46 21.76
CA LEU A 18 0.36 0.58 21.73
C LEU A 18 -1.01 0.02 22.13
N LEU A 19 -1.25 -1.27 21.90
CA LEU A 19 -2.48 -1.95 22.30
C LEU A 19 -2.58 -2.10 23.82
N ASP A 20 -1.45 -2.26 24.51
CA ASP A 20 -1.39 -2.38 25.98
C ASP A 20 -1.63 -1.05 26.72
N ARG A 21 -1.71 0.08 26.00
CA ARG A 21 -1.75 1.43 26.59
C ARG A 21 -3.03 2.20 26.32
N ALA A 22 -4.00 1.58 25.67
CA ALA A 22 -5.26 2.21 25.34
C ALA A 22 -6.37 1.67 26.25
N GLU A 23 -6.61 2.40 27.32
CA GLU A 23 -7.77 2.21 28.21
C GLU A 23 -9.09 2.60 27.50
N ASP A 24 -9.03 3.28 26.34
CA ASP A 24 -10.18 3.59 25.49
C ASP A 24 -10.12 2.84 24.12
N PRO A 25 -11.06 1.90 23.85
CA PRO A 25 -11.13 1.20 22.57
C PRO A 25 -11.36 2.12 21.37
N HIS A 26 -11.93 3.32 21.54
CA HIS A 26 -12.15 4.26 20.45
C HIS A 26 -10.85 4.84 19.88
N GLU A 27 -9.94 5.30 20.73
CA GLU A 27 -8.67 5.89 20.31
C GLU A 27 -7.78 4.86 19.58
N THR A 28 -7.78 3.62 20.08
CA THR A 28 -7.02 2.51 19.46
C THR A 28 -7.49 2.20 18.05
N LEU A 29 -8.82 2.16 17.86
CA LEU A 29 -9.42 1.86 16.57
C LEU A 29 -9.19 2.99 15.59
N GLU A 30 -9.28 4.25 16.02
CA GLU A 30 -8.98 5.41 15.16
C GLU A 30 -7.51 5.39 14.72
N TYR A 31 -6.58 5.25 15.66
CA TYR A 31 -5.15 5.16 15.37
C TYR A 31 -4.82 4.01 14.39
N SER A 32 -5.41 2.84 14.62
CA SER A 32 -5.22 1.68 13.74
C SER A 32 -5.74 1.93 12.33
N TYR A 33 -6.87 2.63 12.20
CA TYR A 33 -7.43 3.01 10.91
C TYR A 33 -6.54 4.00 10.16
N GLU A 34 -6.07 5.05 10.84
CA GLU A 34 -5.12 6.01 10.26
C GLU A 34 -3.84 5.33 9.77
N ARG A 35 -3.29 4.40 10.56
CA ARG A 35 -2.11 3.64 10.16
C ARG A 35 -2.35 2.78 8.91
N GLN A 36 -3.53 2.19 8.79
CA GLN A 36 -3.91 1.42 7.60
C GLN A 36 -4.04 2.33 6.36
N LEU A 37 -4.61 3.53 6.51
CA LEU A 37 -4.67 4.53 5.44
C LEU A 37 -3.27 5.00 5.00
N GLU A 38 -2.38 5.25 5.95
CA GLU A 38 -0.99 5.63 5.66
C GLU A 38 -0.25 4.52 4.88
N LEU A 39 -0.44 3.25 5.28
CA LEU A 39 0.11 2.11 4.56
C LEU A 39 -0.46 2.01 3.15
N LEU A 40 -1.77 2.19 2.98
CA LEU A 40 -2.42 2.18 1.67
C LEU A 40 -1.86 3.28 0.77
N GLN A 41 -1.66 4.49 1.31
CA GLN A 41 -1.06 5.59 0.58
C GLN A 41 0.40 5.30 0.17
N LYS A 42 1.19 4.68 1.05
CA LYS A 42 2.57 4.26 0.73
C LYS A 42 2.60 3.22 -0.39
N VAL A 43 1.70 2.23 -0.37
CA VAL A 43 1.60 1.23 -1.44
C VAL A 43 1.23 1.90 -2.76
N LYS A 44 0.24 2.82 -2.76
CA LYS A 44 -0.14 3.59 -3.95
C LYS A 44 1.03 4.40 -4.53
N ARG A 45 1.82 5.08 -3.69
CA ARG A 45 3.03 5.78 -4.15
C ARG A 45 4.06 4.82 -4.74
N GLY A 46 4.31 3.68 -4.09
CA GLY A 46 5.23 2.66 -4.62
C GLY A 46 4.82 2.11 -5.99
N ILE A 47 3.51 1.97 -6.25
CA ILE A 47 3.01 1.59 -7.58
C ILE A 47 3.34 2.69 -8.62
N VAL A 48 3.13 3.96 -8.27
CA VAL A 48 3.44 5.09 -9.18
C VAL A 48 4.94 5.16 -9.48
N ASP A 49 5.79 4.95 -8.48
CA ASP A 49 7.24 4.94 -8.65
C ASP A 49 7.69 3.78 -9.56
N ALA A 50 7.09 2.60 -9.39
CA ALA A 50 7.34 1.44 -10.24
C ALA A 50 6.90 1.68 -11.69
N VAL A 51 5.71 2.24 -11.91
CA VAL A 51 5.21 2.62 -13.24
C VAL A 51 6.12 3.65 -13.90
N THR A 52 6.54 4.67 -13.16
CA THR A 52 7.43 5.72 -13.67
C THR A 52 8.79 5.14 -14.06
N SER A 53 9.33 4.25 -13.24
CA SER A 53 10.60 3.58 -13.50
C SER A 53 10.52 2.68 -14.74
N ARG A 54 9.45 1.87 -14.85
CA ARG A 54 9.18 1.04 -16.03
C ARG A 54 9.09 1.91 -17.29
N ARG A 55 8.33 3.00 -17.24
CA ARG A 55 8.14 3.89 -18.41
C ARG A 55 9.44 4.53 -18.87
N ARG A 56 10.34 4.88 -17.93
CA ARG A 56 11.68 5.38 -18.25
C ARG A 56 12.50 4.33 -19.02
N LEU A 57 12.48 3.06 -18.59
CA LEU A 57 13.17 1.99 -19.29
C LEU A 57 12.57 1.72 -20.67
N GLU A 58 11.24 1.75 -20.81
CA GLU A 58 10.57 1.60 -22.11
C GLU A 58 10.99 2.68 -23.11
N LEU A 59 11.12 3.93 -22.67
CA LEU A 59 11.61 5.00 -23.52
C LEU A 59 13.07 4.77 -23.96
N GLN A 60 13.92 4.22 -23.08
CA GLN A 60 15.30 3.87 -23.43
C GLN A 60 15.34 2.69 -24.42
N ALA A 61 14.51 1.66 -24.19
CA ALA A 61 14.36 0.51 -25.07
C ALA A 61 13.90 0.95 -26.48
N GLY A 62 12.91 1.85 -26.56
CA GLY A 62 12.45 2.41 -27.84
C GLY A 62 13.56 3.13 -28.63
N ARG A 63 14.39 3.93 -27.95
CA ARG A 63 15.54 4.60 -28.58
C ARG A 63 16.58 3.60 -29.11
N LEU A 64 16.85 2.53 -28.37
CA LEU A 64 17.74 1.46 -28.82
C LEU A 64 17.17 0.72 -30.02
N GLN A 65 15.87 0.46 -30.03
CA GLN A 65 15.19 -0.18 -31.15
C GLN A 65 15.27 0.67 -32.43
N GLU A 66 15.08 1.98 -32.33
CA GLU A 66 15.32 2.91 -33.45
C GLU A 66 16.78 2.89 -33.92
N ASN A 67 17.74 2.86 -33.01
CA ASN A 67 19.16 2.79 -33.33
C ASN A 67 19.51 1.49 -34.07
N ILE A 68 18.98 0.36 -33.61
CA ILE A 68 19.13 -0.96 -34.27
C ILE A 68 18.61 -0.90 -35.71
N ALA A 69 17.44 -0.31 -35.95
CA ALA A 69 16.88 -0.16 -37.30
C ALA A 69 17.74 0.75 -38.20
N LYS A 70 18.31 1.83 -37.64
CA LYS A 70 19.25 2.72 -38.34
C LYS A 70 20.53 1.98 -38.72
N LEU A 71 21.14 1.25 -37.79
CA LEU A 71 22.35 0.47 -38.02
C LEU A 71 22.14 -0.64 -39.05
N GLU A 72 20.97 -1.28 -39.04
CA GLU A 72 20.60 -2.26 -40.07
C GLU A 72 20.48 -1.64 -41.46
N THR A 73 19.91 -0.44 -41.55
CA THR A 73 19.81 0.31 -42.81
C THR A 73 21.19 0.74 -43.31
N GLN A 74 22.06 1.23 -42.42
CA GLN A 74 23.44 1.58 -42.73
C GLN A 74 24.24 0.36 -43.21
N ALA A 75 24.08 -0.80 -42.57
CA ALA A 75 24.73 -2.03 -43.00
C ALA A 75 24.30 -2.44 -44.41
N ARG A 76 23.00 -2.40 -44.72
CA ARG A 76 22.48 -2.68 -46.06
C ARG A 76 23.02 -1.72 -47.12
N GLN A 77 23.06 -0.42 -46.81
CA GLN A 77 23.61 0.59 -47.72
C GLN A 77 25.10 0.41 -47.96
N ALA A 78 25.88 0.11 -46.91
CA ALA A 78 27.31 -0.16 -47.04
C ALA A 78 27.58 -1.41 -47.88
N MET A 79 26.81 -2.49 -47.70
CA MET A 79 26.88 -3.68 -48.56
C MET A 79 26.56 -3.36 -50.02
N ALA A 80 25.49 -2.60 -50.28
CA ALA A 80 25.12 -2.19 -51.65
C ALA A 80 26.21 -1.32 -52.30
N ALA A 81 26.97 -0.56 -51.51
CA ALA A 81 28.09 0.25 -51.97
C ALA A 81 29.43 -0.52 -52.04
N GLY A 82 29.44 -1.84 -51.79
CA GLY A 82 30.66 -2.67 -51.79
C GLY A 82 31.62 -2.37 -50.63
N ARG A 83 31.16 -1.70 -49.58
CA ARG A 83 31.97 -1.31 -48.41
C ARG A 83 31.76 -2.29 -47.26
N GLU A 84 32.31 -3.49 -47.41
CA GLU A 84 32.11 -4.59 -46.45
C GLU A 84 32.56 -4.26 -45.03
N ASP A 85 33.68 -3.55 -44.87
CA ASP A 85 34.19 -3.16 -43.55
C ASP A 85 33.21 -2.26 -42.78
N LEU A 86 32.56 -1.31 -43.48
CA LEU A 86 31.54 -0.44 -42.89
C LEU A 86 30.27 -1.23 -42.56
N ALA A 87 29.90 -2.19 -43.41
CA ALA A 87 28.75 -3.06 -43.13
C ALA A 87 29.00 -3.92 -41.89
N ARG A 88 30.19 -4.51 -41.77
CA ARG A 88 30.60 -5.30 -40.60
C ARG A 88 30.56 -4.46 -39.32
N LEU A 89 31.14 -3.26 -39.33
CA LEU A 89 31.12 -2.36 -38.18
C LEU A 89 29.69 -1.96 -37.78
N ALA A 90 28.80 -1.69 -38.74
CA ALA A 90 27.40 -1.38 -38.47
C ALA A 90 26.66 -2.58 -37.83
N LEU A 91 26.94 -3.79 -38.30
CA LEU A 91 26.36 -5.02 -37.75
C LEU A 91 26.89 -5.34 -36.34
N GLU A 92 28.18 -5.12 -36.07
CA GLU A 92 28.75 -5.26 -34.71
C GLU A 92 28.07 -4.31 -33.73
N ARG A 93 27.93 -3.03 -34.09
CA ARG A 93 27.21 -2.04 -33.28
C ARG A 93 25.74 -2.42 -33.09
N LYS A 94 25.10 -2.97 -34.12
CA LYS A 94 23.72 -3.46 -34.04
C LYS A 94 23.61 -4.60 -33.02
N ALA A 95 24.54 -5.55 -33.05
CA ALA A 95 24.56 -6.67 -32.11
C ALA A 95 24.70 -6.20 -30.66
N LEU A 96 25.58 -5.24 -30.39
CA LEU A 96 25.74 -4.63 -29.06
C LEU A 96 24.45 -3.93 -28.60
N ALA A 97 23.83 -3.13 -29.47
CA ALA A 97 22.57 -2.45 -29.15
C ALA A 97 21.42 -3.45 -28.92
N ALA A 98 21.37 -4.55 -29.67
CA ALA A 98 20.37 -5.61 -29.50
C ALA A 98 20.54 -6.37 -28.17
N ALA A 99 21.78 -6.63 -27.74
CA ALA A 99 22.05 -7.20 -26.43
C ALA A 99 21.55 -6.29 -25.29
N GLN A 100 21.87 -5.00 -25.36
CA GLN A 100 21.38 -4.00 -24.39
C GLN A 100 19.85 -3.90 -24.38
N LEU A 101 19.21 -3.97 -25.54
CA LEU A 101 17.74 -3.97 -25.63
C LEU A 101 17.12 -5.19 -24.94
N ASN A 102 17.73 -6.38 -25.09
CA ASN A 102 17.26 -7.59 -24.42
C ASN A 102 17.36 -7.46 -22.89
N ASP A 103 18.46 -6.90 -22.38
CA ASP A 103 18.64 -6.65 -20.95
C ASP A 103 17.59 -5.67 -20.40
N LEU A 104 17.29 -4.59 -21.14
CA LEU A 104 16.23 -3.65 -20.78
C LEU A 104 14.85 -4.30 -20.79
N ASN A 105 14.55 -5.12 -21.80
CA ASN A 105 13.27 -5.82 -21.89
C ASN A 105 13.07 -6.79 -20.72
N ALA A 106 14.12 -7.47 -20.28
CA ALA A 106 14.07 -8.32 -19.08
C ALA A 106 13.78 -7.50 -17.81
N GLN A 107 14.44 -6.34 -17.64
CA GLN A 107 14.17 -5.43 -16.52
C GLN A 107 12.75 -4.86 -16.54
N ILE A 108 12.24 -4.48 -17.71
CA ILE A 108 10.86 -4.02 -17.90
C ILE A 108 9.87 -5.11 -17.49
N ALA A 109 10.10 -6.36 -17.91
CA ALA A 109 9.24 -7.48 -17.55
C ALA A 109 9.25 -7.75 -16.04
N GLN A 110 10.41 -7.65 -15.39
CA GLN A 110 10.51 -7.78 -13.93
C GLN A 110 9.72 -6.67 -13.21
N LEU A 111 9.89 -5.41 -13.61
CA LEU A 111 9.15 -4.29 -13.02
C LEU A 111 7.64 -4.41 -13.24
N GLN A 112 7.22 -4.93 -14.39
CA GLN A 112 5.81 -5.21 -14.68
C GLN A 112 5.23 -6.23 -13.70
N GLN A 113 5.94 -7.34 -13.44
CA GLN A 113 5.50 -8.33 -12.44
C GLN A 113 5.47 -7.76 -11.02
N GLU A 114 6.43 -6.91 -10.64
CA GLU A 114 6.44 -6.24 -9.35
C GLU A 114 5.27 -5.27 -9.22
N GLN A 115 4.97 -4.50 -10.27
CA GLN A 115 3.81 -3.60 -10.34
C GLN A 115 2.49 -4.37 -10.13
N GLU A 116 2.33 -5.51 -10.79
CA GLU A 116 1.13 -6.36 -10.65
C GLU A 116 0.97 -6.89 -9.21
N LYS A 117 2.06 -7.34 -8.59
CA LYS A 117 2.06 -7.77 -7.18
C LYS A 117 1.66 -6.64 -6.24
N LEU A 118 2.20 -5.44 -6.44
CA LEU A 118 1.85 -4.26 -5.64
C LEU A 118 0.39 -3.86 -5.83
N THR A 119 -0.12 -3.92 -7.06
CA THR A 119 -1.53 -3.62 -7.37
C THR A 119 -2.47 -4.62 -6.69
N ALA A 120 -2.15 -5.92 -6.72
CA ALA A 120 -2.92 -6.93 -6.01
C ALA A 120 -2.86 -6.73 -4.48
N ALA A 121 -1.71 -6.33 -3.94
CA ALA A 121 -1.55 -6.02 -2.52
C ALA A 121 -2.35 -4.77 -2.12
N GLU A 122 -2.38 -3.73 -2.96
CA GLU A 122 -3.17 -2.52 -2.78
C GLU A 122 -4.67 -2.85 -2.69
N ALA A 123 -5.20 -3.63 -3.64
CA ALA A 123 -6.60 -4.02 -3.65
C ALA A 123 -6.99 -4.77 -2.37
N ARG A 124 -6.15 -5.72 -1.94
CA ARG A 124 -6.36 -6.48 -0.70
C ARG A 124 -6.30 -5.58 0.53
N LEU A 125 -5.38 -4.62 0.58
CA LEU A 125 -5.25 -3.69 1.70
C LEU A 125 -6.46 -2.75 1.76
N SER A 126 -6.88 -2.21 0.61
CA SER A 126 -8.07 -1.37 0.47
C SER A 126 -9.32 -2.07 1.01
N MET A 127 -9.57 -3.32 0.61
CA MET A 127 -10.67 -4.12 1.15
C MET A 127 -10.61 -4.29 2.68
N LYS A 128 -9.41 -4.51 3.23
CA LYS A 128 -9.23 -4.64 4.69
C LYS A 128 -9.48 -3.32 5.42
N VAL A 129 -9.06 -2.20 4.85
CA VAL A 129 -9.28 -0.86 5.39
C VAL A 129 -10.78 -0.56 5.47
N GLU A 130 -11.55 -0.85 4.42
CA GLU A 130 -13.00 -0.64 4.42
C GLU A 130 -13.73 -1.57 5.39
N ALA A 131 -13.32 -2.84 5.46
CA ALA A 131 -13.86 -3.77 6.45
C ALA A 131 -13.56 -3.31 7.88
N PHE A 132 -12.37 -2.78 8.13
CA PHE A 132 -11.97 -2.24 9.43
C PHE A 132 -12.77 -0.98 9.79
N ARG A 133 -12.96 -0.06 8.84
CA ARG A 133 -13.82 1.13 9.00
C ARG A 133 -15.23 0.74 9.45
N THR A 134 -15.83 -0.25 8.78
CA THR A 134 -17.18 -0.72 9.13
C THR A 134 -17.23 -1.30 10.55
N ARG A 135 -16.23 -2.11 10.93
CA ARG A 135 -16.14 -2.66 12.29
C ARG A 135 -15.92 -1.58 13.34
N LYS A 136 -15.11 -0.56 13.05
CA LYS A 136 -14.88 0.58 13.93
C LYS A 136 -16.20 1.29 14.25
N GLU A 137 -17.00 1.61 13.23
CA GLU A 137 -18.29 2.27 13.43
C GLU A 137 -19.29 1.39 14.21
N LEU A 138 -19.28 0.08 13.97
CA LEU A 138 -20.11 -0.87 14.73
C LEU A 138 -19.72 -0.89 16.21
N ILE A 139 -18.43 -1.02 16.52
CA ILE A 139 -17.94 -1.03 17.91
C ILE A 139 -18.26 0.31 18.58
N LYS A 140 -18.11 1.43 17.86
CA LYS A 140 -18.44 2.76 18.35
C LYS A 140 -19.92 2.88 18.72
N ALA A 141 -20.81 2.36 17.88
CA ALA A 141 -22.25 2.34 18.16
C ALA A 141 -22.60 1.44 19.36
N GLN A 142 -21.99 0.25 19.44
CA GLN A 142 -22.20 -0.68 20.56
C GLN A 142 -21.76 -0.09 21.89
N TYR A 143 -20.59 0.57 21.91
CA TYR A 143 -20.09 1.25 23.11
C TYR A 143 -21.01 2.38 23.55
N SER A 144 -21.45 3.23 22.61
CA SER A 144 -22.41 4.31 22.91
C SER A 144 -23.74 3.79 23.45
N ALA A 145 -24.25 2.66 22.91
CA ALA A 145 -25.46 2.03 23.41
C ALA A 145 -25.28 1.46 24.84
N ALA A 146 -24.15 0.80 25.09
CA ALA A 146 -23.82 0.28 26.43
C ALA A 146 -23.67 1.41 27.46
N GLU A 147 -23.01 2.51 27.09
CA GLU A 147 -22.87 3.69 27.94
C GLU A 147 -24.23 4.33 28.27
N ALA A 148 -25.12 4.45 27.27
CA ALA A 148 -26.49 4.93 27.51
C ALA A 148 -27.26 4.00 28.47
N GLN A 149 -27.08 2.68 28.35
CA GLN A 149 -27.73 1.70 29.21
C GLN A 149 -27.25 1.78 30.66
N VAL A 150 -25.94 1.99 30.88
CA VAL A 150 -25.36 2.23 32.21
C VAL A 150 -25.92 3.52 32.82
N ARG A 151 -25.91 4.63 32.08
CA ARG A 151 -26.45 5.92 32.56
C ARG A 151 -27.93 5.84 32.94
N ILE A 152 -28.74 5.11 32.17
CA ILE A 152 -30.15 4.87 32.51
C ILE A 152 -30.26 4.05 33.80
N GLY A 153 -29.46 2.99 33.95
CA GLY A 153 -29.43 2.18 35.17
C GLY A 153 -29.05 2.99 36.42
N GLU A 154 -28.03 3.83 36.31
CA GLU A 154 -27.60 4.74 37.37
C GLU A 154 -28.68 5.77 37.72
N ALA A 155 -29.33 6.38 36.72
CA ALA A 155 -30.42 7.33 36.94
C ALA A 155 -31.64 6.68 37.61
N VAL A 156 -31.99 5.45 37.23
CA VAL A 156 -33.10 4.70 37.85
C VAL A 156 -32.76 4.27 39.28
N SER A 157 -31.53 3.83 39.52
CA SER A 157 -31.06 3.46 40.86
C SER A 157 -31.04 4.67 41.78
N GLY A 158 -30.48 5.81 41.33
CA GLY A 158 -30.45 7.05 42.11
C GLY A 158 -31.84 7.59 42.42
N LEU A 159 -32.77 7.54 41.46
CA LEU A 159 -34.17 7.91 41.70
C LEU A 159 -34.84 6.99 42.73
N SER A 160 -34.52 5.70 42.72
CA SER A 160 -35.07 4.72 43.67
C SER A 160 -34.59 4.98 45.10
N GLU A 161 -33.33 5.36 45.28
CA GLU A 161 -32.78 5.77 46.58
C GLU A 161 -33.46 7.04 47.10
N GLU A 162 -33.60 8.09 46.27
CA GLU A 162 -34.31 9.32 46.66
C GLU A 162 -35.77 9.03 47.04
N MET A 163 -36.46 8.18 46.28
CA MET A 163 -37.84 7.80 46.59
C MET A 163 -37.96 7.02 47.90
N ALA A 164 -37.00 6.13 48.20
CA ALA A 164 -36.95 5.38 49.45
C ALA A 164 -36.73 6.32 50.65
N ASP A 165 -35.83 7.30 50.52
CA ASP A 165 -35.57 8.29 51.56
C ASP A 165 -36.79 9.18 51.85
N VAL A 166 -37.54 9.58 50.82
CA VAL A 166 -38.80 10.33 50.98
C VAL A 166 -39.87 9.49 51.69
N GLY A 167 -40.01 8.21 51.35
CA GLY A 167 -40.94 7.31 52.03
C GLY A 167 -40.66 7.17 53.52
N LEU A 168 -39.39 6.99 53.89
CA LEU A 168 -38.95 6.94 55.29
C LEU A 168 -39.15 8.26 56.04
N ALA A 169 -39.04 9.40 55.36
CA ALA A 169 -39.28 10.71 55.96
C ALA A 169 -40.77 10.95 56.26
N ILE A 170 -41.66 10.48 55.39
CA ILE A 170 -43.12 10.56 55.58
C ILE A 170 -43.58 9.62 56.70
N GLU A 171 -43.01 8.41 56.82
CA GLU A 171 -43.37 7.45 57.87
C GLU A 171 -42.93 7.89 59.28
N ARG A 172 -41.96 8.81 59.38
CA ARG A 172 -41.49 9.42 60.64
C ARG A 172 -42.27 10.68 61.04
N ALA A 173 -43.16 11.19 60.21
CA ALA A 173 -43.98 12.39 60.44
C ALA A 173 -45.38 12.03 60.95
#